data_AF-G8JUI4-F1
#
_entry.id   AF-G8JUI4-F1
#
_cell.length_a   1.000
_cell.length_b   1.000
_cell.length_c   1.000
_cell.angle_alpha   90.00
_cell.angle_beta   90.00
_cell.angle_gamma   90.00
#
_symmetry.space_group_name_H-M   'P 1'
#
loop_
_entity.id
_entity.type
_entity.pdbx_description
1 polymer ?
#
loop_
_entity_poly.entity_id
_entity_poly.type
_entity_poly.pdbx_seq_one_letter_code
_entity_poly.pdbx_strand_id
1 'polypeptide(L)'
;MKFVSILCGIATVLKCIVANTEAFNLHIPRDFPLHPTEVSSSNDGRVGRQLGTHYFPSMSLYNINHKLQVYPVPLNDTFYIQLTDLKQDETYQIRICWTAMHPVNVEGLGYQIVAHDVNFQGTVADDARIFVHFKVVPQCYPPINADTIPINVSVVNIKMGIPVDLYSVVFYILLVLGAVSYLVQHSNPYQLLKNAR
;
A
#
# COMPACT_ATOMS: atom_id res chain seq x y z
N MET A 1 27.30 -5.70 -28.60
CA MET A 1 26.60 -4.41 -28.77
C MET A 1 25.08 -4.50 -28.96
N LYS A 2 24.50 -5.60 -29.50
CA LYS A 2 23.03 -5.69 -29.68
C LYS A 2 22.21 -5.76 -28.37
N PHE A 3 22.77 -6.34 -27.30
CA PHE A 3 22.10 -6.46 -25.99
C PHE A 3 21.84 -5.13 -25.28
N VAL A 4 22.77 -4.17 -25.40
CA VAL A 4 22.66 -2.85 -24.73
C VAL A 4 21.57 -1.99 -25.38
N SER A 5 21.38 -2.11 -26.69
CA SER A 5 20.29 -1.43 -27.43
C SER A 5 18.91 -1.98 -27.05
N ILE A 6 18.78 -3.29 -26.88
CA ILE A 6 17.53 -3.94 -26.45
C ILE A 6 17.19 -3.55 -25.00
N LEU A 7 18.17 -3.55 -24.09
CA LEU A 7 17.99 -3.10 -22.70
C LEU A 7 17.58 -1.62 -22.61
N CYS A 8 18.18 -0.75 -23.44
CA CYS A 8 17.83 0.66 -23.52
C CYS A 8 16.41 0.87 -24.10
N GLY A 9 16.03 0.09 -25.12
CA GLY A 9 14.68 0.10 -25.69
C GLY A 9 13.61 -0.33 -24.69
N ILE A 10 13.84 -1.43 -23.97
CA ILE A 10 12.93 -1.92 -22.91
C ILE A 10 12.82 -0.91 -21.77
N ALA A 11 13.94 -0.31 -21.33
CA ALA A 11 13.95 0.72 -20.30
C ALA A 11 13.19 1.99 -20.70
N THR A 12 13.13 2.31 -22.01
CA THR A 12 12.41 3.47 -22.52
C THR A 12 10.90 3.19 -22.63
N VAL A 13 10.52 1.98 -23.07
CA VAL A 13 9.10 1.56 -23.14
C VAL A 13 8.49 1.41 -21.74
N LEU A 14 9.27 0.94 -20.76
CA LEU A 14 8.82 0.83 -19.35
C LEU A 14 8.55 2.20 -18.70
N LYS A 15 9.14 3.29 -19.20
CA LYS A 15 8.87 4.66 -18.69
C LYS A 15 7.56 5.26 -19.21
N CYS A 16 6.96 4.69 -20.25
CA CYS A 16 5.73 5.22 -20.85
C CYS A 16 4.44 4.73 -20.17
N ILE A 17 4.53 3.84 -19.18
CA ILE A 17 3.38 3.48 -18.34
C ILE A 17 3.31 4.52 -17.22
N VAL A 18 2.72 5.67 -17.52
CA VAL A 18 2.37 6.67 -16.50
C VAL A 18 1.19 6.09 -15.73
N ALA A 19 1.45 5.56 -14.55
CA ALA A 19 0.41 5.29 -13.57
C ALA A 19 0.20 6.58 -12.77
N ASN A 20 -1.04 7.03 -12.68
CA ASN A 20 -1.37 8.12 -11.77
C ASN A 20 -1.42 7.53 -10.36
N THR A 21 -0.92 8.28 -9.39
CA THR A 21 -0.85 7.84 -7.99
C THR A 21 -1.16 9.01 -7.08
N GLU A 22 -2.09 8.80 -6.18
CA GLU A 22 -2.35 9.69 -5.05
C GLU A 22 -2.00 8.99 -3.76
N ALA A 23 -1.51 9.74 -2.78
CA ALA A 23 -1.09 9.18 -1.51
C ALA A 23 -1.35 10.14 -0.35
N PHE A 24 -1.67 9.57 0.79
CA PHE A 24 -1.76 10.28 2.05
C PHE A 24 -1.30 9.39 3.21
N ASN A 25 -1.02 10.02 4.34
CA ASN A 25 -0.59 9.31 5.55
C ASN A 25 -1.73 9.29 6.56
N LEU A 26 -1.92 8.13 7.18
CA LEU A 26 -2.85 7.88 8.28
C LEU A 26 -2.04 7.51 9.51
N HIS A 27 -2.13 8.32 10.56
CA HIS A 27 -1.52 8.01 11.85
C HIS A 27 -2.56 7.41 12.79
N ILE A 28 -2.25 6.24 13.38
CA ILE A 28 -3.11 5.58 14.37
C ILE A 28 -2.61 5.95 15.76
N PRO A 29 -3.40 6.71 16.55
CA PRO A 29 -2.97 7.10 17.88
C PRO A 29 -2.87 5.88 18.80
N ARG A 30 -2.01 5.97 19.81
CA ARG A 30 -1.80 4.91 20.79
C ARG A 30 -3.07 4.49 21.52
N ASP A 31 -3.96 5.44 21.79
CA ASP A 31 -5.20 5.20 22.53
C ASP A 31 -6.36 4.77 21.62
N PHE A 32 -6.09 4.49 20.34
CA PHE A 32 -7.13 4.00 19.43
C PHE A 32 -7.61 2.62 19.89
N PRO A 33 -8.92 2.41 20.10
CA PRO A 33 -9.45 1.14 20.56
C PRO A 33 -9.37 0.11 19.41
N LEU A 34 -8.22 -0.54 19.29
CA LEU A 34 -8.02 -1.67 18.40
C LEU A 34 -8.38 -2.93 19.15
N HIS A 35 -9.12 -3.82 18.50
CA HIS A 35 -9.41 -5.13 19.06
C HIS A 35 -8.07 -5.84 19.33
N PRO A 36 -7.82 -6.35 20.55
CA PRO A 36 -6.60 -7.10 20.83
C PRO A 36 -6.44 -8.22 19.82
N THR A 37 -5.34 -8.18 19.06
CA THR A 37 -4.99 -9.12 17.99
C THR A 37 -4.54 -10.49 18.53
N GLU A 38 -4.99 -10.84 19.74
CA GLU A 38 -4.70 -12.11 20.38
C GLU A 38 -5.93 -13.01 20.21
N VAL A 39 -5.76 -14.06 19.39
CA VAL A 39 -6.72 -15.15 19.17
C VAL A 39 -7.86 -14.84 18.19
N SER A 40 -7.54 -14.78 16.89
CA SER A 40 -8.50 -15.11 15.83
C SER A 40 -7.82 -15.92 14.73
N SER A 41 -7.06 -16.94 15.16
CA SER A 41 -6.72 -18.12 14.36
C SER A 41 -7.73 -19.23 14.63
N SER A 42 -9.02 -18.93 14.60
CA SER A 42 -10.07 -19.93 14.55
C SER A 42 -11.07 -19.52 13.50
N ASN A 43 -11.32 -20.44 12.58
CA ASN A 43 -12.36 -20.46 11.56
C ASN A 43 -13.79 -20.42 12.15
N ASP A 44 -14.02 -19.64 13.20
CA ASP A 44 -15.21 -19.69 14.04
C ASP A 44 -15.81 -18.30 14.24
N GLY A 45 -16.58 -17.87 13.24
CA GLY A 45 -17.96 -17.43 13.43
C GLY A 45 -18.29 -16.29 14.41
N ARG A 46 -17.35 -15.43 14.83
CA ARG A 46 -17.68 -14.21 15.60
C ARG A 46 -17.65 -12.97 14.72
N VAL A 47 -18.62 -12.95 13.82
CA VAL A 47 -19.11 -11.75 13.14
C VAL A 47 -19.73 -10.88 14.24
N GLY A 48 -19.05 -9.80 14.64
CA GLY A 48 -19.67 -8.71 15.39
C GLY A 48 -20.99 -8.37 14.73
N ARG A 49 -22.05 -8.16 15.51
CA ARG A 49 -23.46 -8.22 15.12
C ARG A 49 -23.77 -7.40 13.84
N GLN A 50 -23.52 -7.97 12.66
CA GLN A 50 -23.73 -7.32 11.36
C GLN A 50 -25.22 -7.29 11.08
N LEU A 51 -25.88 -6.25 11.59
CA LEU A 51 -27.28 -5.96 11.30
C LEU A 51 -27.36 -5.24 9.94
N GLY A 52 -27.05 -5.95 8.85
CA GLY A 52 -27.14 -5.42 7.49
C GLY A 52 -26.45 -6.30 6.45
N THR A 53 -27.06 -6.44 5.27
CA THR A 53 -26.55 -7.16 4.09
C THR A 53 -25.40 -6.44 3.36
N HIS A 54 -24.91 -5.31 3.88
CA HIS A 54 -23.85 -4.53 3.27
C HIS A 54 -22.47 -4.96 3.79
N TYR A 55 -21.71 -5.65 2.94
CA TYR A 55 -20.32 -6.01 3.19
C TYR A 55 -19.39 -4.96 2.57
N PHE A 56 -18.54 -4.32 3.37
CA PHE A 56 -17.48 -3.45 2.84
C PHE A 56 -16.29 -4.29 2.38
N PRO A 57 -15.66 -3.94 1.25
CA PRO A 57 -14.36 -4.48 0.92
C PRO A 57 -13.37 -4.12 2.03
N SER A 58 -12.63 -5.12 2.52
CA SER A 58 -11.68 -4.94 3.61
C SER A 58 -10.24 -5.24 3.19
N MET A 59 -9.30 -4.61 3.88
CA MET A 59 -7.86 -4.83 3.76
C MET A 59 -7.26 -5.03 5.14
N SER A 60 -6.98 -6.29 5.48
CA SER A 60 -6.26 -6.66 6.71
C SER A 60 -4.75 -6.51 6.55
N LEU A 61 -4.09 -5.86 7.50
CA LEU A 61 -2.63 -5.78 7.65
C LEU A 61 -2.08 -6.72 8.74
N TYR A 62 -2.78 -7.82 9.03
CA TYR A 62 -2.37 -8.78 10.05
C TYR A 62 -0.95 -9.32 9.78
N ASN A 63 -0.03 -9.02 10.70
CA ASN A 63 1.38 -9.41 10.67
C ASN A 63 2.14 -9.05 9.36
N ILE A 64 1.68 -8.02 8.64
CA ILE A 64 2.34 -7.53 7.42
C ILE A 64 2.48 -6.01 7.47
N ASN A 65 3.58 -5.50 6.94
CA ASN A 65 3.83 -4.06 6.88
C ASN A 65 3.36 -3.43 5.56
N HIS A 66 3.07 -4.24 4.56
CA HIS A 66 2.63 -3.77 3.25
C HIS A 66 1.60 -4.72 2.67
N LYS A 67 0.52 -4.15 2.12
CA LYS A 67 -0.47 -4.88 1.34
C LYS A 67 -0.87 -4.08 0.11
N LEU A 68 -1.02 -4.76 -1.02
CA LEU A 68 -1.56 -4.21 -2.25
C LEU A 68 -2.74 -5.07 -2.68
N GLN A 69 -3.86 -4.43 -3.01
CA GLN A 69 -5.06 -5.10 -3.47
C GLN A 69 -5.73 -4.27 -4.57
N VAL A 70 -6.29 -4.97 -5.56
CA VAL A 70 -7.07 -4.37 -6.63
C VAL A 70 -8.55 -4.40 -6.26
N TYR A 71 -9.22 -3.27 -6.38
CA TYR A 71 -10.65 -3.17 -6.19
C TYR A 71 -11.34 -2.73 -7.49
N PRO A 72 -12.47 -3.37 -7.88
CA PRO A 72 -13.33 -2.87 -8.94
C PRO A 72 -14.16 -1.71 -8.39
N VAL A 73 -13.74 -0.48 -8.66
CA VAL A 73 -14.36 0.72 -8.07
C VAL A 73 -15.42 1.28 -9.01
N PRO A 74 -16.67 1.51 -8.54
CA PRO A 74 -17.73 2.10 -9.35
C PRO A 74 -17.40 3.56 -9.72
N LEU A 75 -17.81 3.95 -10.92
CA LEU A 75 -17.67 5.34 -11.36
C LEU A 75 -18.71 6.25 -10.71
N ASN A 76 -18.31 7.49 -10.42
CA ASN A 76 -19.13 8.57 -9.86
C ASN A 76 -19.71 8.34 -8.46
N ASP A 77 -19.35 7.24 -7.79
CA ASP A 77 -19.74 6.96 -6.41
C ASP A 77 -18.54 6.99 -5.46
N THR A 78 -18.80 7.20 -4.18
CA THR A 78 -17.77 7.17 -3.13
C THR A 78 -17.56 5.73 -2.70
N PHE A 79 -16.33 5.25 -2.87
CA PHE A 79 -15.95 3.90 -2.52
C PHE A 79 -15.29 3.88 -1.14
N TYR A 80 -15.72 2.94 -0.29
CA TYR A 80 -15.21 2.79 1.07
C TYR A 80 -14.49 1.45 1.22
N ILE A 81 -13.25 1.49 1.74
CA ILE A 81 -12.46 0.31 2.05
C ILE A 81 -12.17 0.29 3.53
N GLN A 82 -12.55 -0.79 4.21
CA GLN A 82 -12.26 -0.95 5.64
C GLN A 82 -10.82 -1.44 5.84
N LEU A 83 -10.05 -0.76 6.68
CA LEU A 83 -8.74 -1.24 7.12
C LEU A 83 -8.90 -2.01 8.42
N THR A 84 -8.33 -3.21 8.49
CA THR A 84 -8.35 -4.05 9.71
C THR A 84 -6.94 -4.46 10.12
N ASP A 85 -6.80 -4.86 11.39
CA ASP A 85 -5.54 -5.36 11.95
C ASP A 85 -4.38 -4.36 11.86
N LEU A 86 -4.71 -3.06 11.97
CA LEU A 86 -3.73 -2.00 12.12
C LEU A 86 -3.10 -2.08 13.52
N LYS A 87 -1.87 -1.59 13.66
CA LYS A 87 -1.19 -1.47 14.95
C LYS A 87 -1.31 -0.05 15.48
N GLN A 88 -1.40 0.07 16.79
CA GLN A 88 -1.42 1.35 17.50
C GLN A 88 -0.05 2.05 17.39
N ASP A 89 -0.06 3.38 17.43
CA ASP A 89 1.15 4.23 17.38
C ASP A 89 1.99 4.01 16.11
N GLU A 90 1.35 3.61 15.03
CA GLU A 90 1.98 3.44 13.72
C GLU A 90 1.39 4.40 12.69
N THR A 91 2.19 4.69 11.67
CA THR A 91 1.77 5.55 10.56
C THR A 91 1.73 4.71 9.29
N TYR A 92 0.60 4.74 8.59
CA TYR A 92 0.41 4.03 7.35
C TYR A 92 0.32 5.03 6.21
N GLN A 93 1.10 4.82 5.17
CA GLN A 93 0.95 5.51 3.91
C GLN A 93 0.01 4.70 3.01
N ILE A 94 -1.10 5.33 2.65
CA ILE A 94 -2.09 4.77 1.75
C ILE A 94 -1.83 5.36 0.37
N ARG A 95 -1.72 4.50 -0.64
CA ARG A 95 -1.48 4.86 -2.03
C ARG A 95 -2.59 4.30 -2.90
N ILE A 96 -3.16 5.14 -3.73
CA ILE A 96 -4.18 4.78 -4.70
C ILE A 96 -3.60 4.98 -6.09
N CYS A 97 -3.49 3.89 -6.84
CA CYS A 97 -2.84 3.89 -8.15
C CYS A 97 -3.79 3.36 -9.22
N TRP A 98 -3.85 4.07 -10.35
CA TRP A 98 -4.61 3.65 -11.52
C TRP A 98 -3.79 3.84 -12.78
N THR A 99 -4.15 3.10 -13.82
CA THR A 99 -3.42 3.15 -15.10
C THR A 99 -3.95 4.29 -15.95
N ALA A 100 -3.07 5.00 -16.68
CA ALA A 100 -3.49 6.02 -17.65
C ALA A 100 -4.37 5.46 -18.79
N MET A 101 -4.42 4.14 -18.98
CA MET A 101 -5.38 3.49 -19.87
C MET A 101 -6.84 3.75 -19.46
N HIS A 102 -7.08 4.02 -18.17
CA HIS A 102 -8.36 4.42 -17.61
C HIS A 102 -8.32 5.92 -17.32
N PRO A 103 -8.84 6.77 -18.22
CA PRO A 103 -8.79 8.23 -18.06
C PRO A 103 -9.80 8.70 -17.01
N VAL A 104 -9.43 8.49 -15.75
CA VAL A 104 -10.21 8.87 -14.57
C VAL A 104 -9.39 9.73 -13.63
N ASN A 105 -10.11 10.52 -12.85
CA ASN A 105 -9.60 11.31 -11.75
C ASN A 105 -10.08 10.73 -10.43
N VAL A 106 -9.23 10.77 -9.42
CA VAL A 106 -9.61 10.40 -8.06
C VAL A 106 -9.82 11.69 -7.27
N GLU A 107 -10.94 11.79 -6.59
CA GLU A 107 -11.34 12.98 -5.83
C GLU A 107 -11.79 12.57 -4.42
N GLY A 108 -11.72 13.51 -3.48
CA GLY A 108 -12.20 13.27 -2.12
C GLY A 108 -11.43 12.18 -1.38
N LEU A 109 -10.13 12.04 -1.67
CA LEU A 109 -9.26 11.07 -1.02
C LEU A 109 -9.12 11.40 0.47
N GLY A 110 -9.44 10.42 1.32
CA GLY A 110 -9.29 10.59 2.75
C GLY A 110 -9.56 9.33 3.55
N TYR A 111 -9.65 9.51 4.86
CA TYR A 111 -10.06 8.46 5.78
C TYR A 111 -11.15 8.97 6.71
N GLN A 112 -11.97 8.04 7.20
CA GLN A 112 -13.02 8.30 8.16
C GLN A 112 -12.93 7.25 9.27
N ILE A 113 -13.00 7.73 10.50
CA ILE A 113 -13.08 6.88 11.70
C ILE A 113 -14.56 6.83 12.11
N VAL A 114 -15.09 5.62 12.20
CA VAL A 114 -16.44 5.36 12.70
C VAL A 114 -16.28 4.78 14.10
N ALA A 115 -16.86 5.45 15.10
CA ALA A 115 -16.83 4.95 16.47
C ALA A 115 -17.65 3.65 16.62
N HIS A 116 -17.40 2.93 17.70
CA HIS A 116 -18.20 1.77 18.08
C HIS A 116 -19.69 2.14 18.20
N ASP A 117 -20.57 1.18 17.93
CA ASP A 117 -22.03 1.30 18.01
C ASP A 117 -22.67 2.39 17.14
N VAL A 118 -21.89 3.02 16.24
CA VAL A 118 -22.40 4.02 15.30
C VAL A 118 -22.78 3.34 13.99
N ASN A 119 -24.01 3.61 13.55
CA ASN A 119 -24.48 3.19 12.22
C ASN A 119 -23.74 3.98 11.14
N PHE A 120 -23.06 3.25 10.26
CA PHE A 120 -22.41 3.78 9.09
C PHE A 120 -22.79 2.94 7.89
N GLN A 121 -23.42 3.58 6.89
CA GLN A 121 -23.79 2.93 5.62
C GLN A 121 -24.60 1.62 5.84
N GLY A 122 -25.51 1.63 6.82
CA GLY A 122 -26.36 0.48 7.15
C GLY A 122 -25.69 -0.61 7.97
N THR A 123 -24.49 -0.37 8.52
CA THR A 123 -23.77 -1.32 9.37
C THR A 123 -23.42 -0.71 10.72
N VAL A 124 -23.67 -1.47 11.78
CA VAL A 124 -23.24 -1.17 13.15
C VAL A 124 -22.21 -2.24 13.53
N ALA A 125 -21.13 -1.82 14.18
CA ALA A 125 -20.12 -2.72 14.71
C ALA A 125 -19.79 -2.33 16.14
N ASP A 126 -19.46 -3.33 16.95
CA ASP A 126 -19.11 -3.15 18.36
C ASP A 126 -17.75 -2.47 18.55
N ASP A 127 -16.92 -2.42 17.49
CA ASP A 127 -15.59 -1.81 17.50
C ASP A 127 -15.52 -0.54 16.65
N ALA A 128 -14.52 0.30 16.95
CA ALA A 128 -14.17 1.43 16.10
C ALA A 128 -13.57 0.93 14.77
N ARG A 129 -14.02 1.52 13.66
CA ARG A 129 -13.64 1.13 12.30
C ARG A 129 -12.98 2.27 11.57
N ILE A 130 -11.97 1.94 10.77
CA ILE A 130 -11.27 2.91 9.94
C ILE A 130 -11.57 2.59 8.48
N PHE A 131 -12.10 3.58 7.77
CA PHE A 131 -12.42 3.48 6.35
C PHE A 131 -11.55 4.44 5.56
N VAL A 132 -10.97 3.96 4.47
CA VAL A 132 -10.41 4.80 3.40
C VAL A 132 -11.52 5.06 2.40
N HIS A 133 -11.68 6.31 1.99
CA HIS A 133 -12.68 6.69 1.01
C HIS A 133 -12.08 7.55 -0.10
N PHE A 134 -12.65 7.40 -1.29
CA PHE A 134 -12.33 8.17 -2.47
C PHE A 134 -13.45 8.02 -3.51
N LYS A 135 -13.54 8.98 -4.42
CA LYS A 135 -14.49 8.99 -5.53
C LYS A 135 -13.73 8.93 -6.84
N VAL A 136 -14.17 8.08 -7.77
CA VAL A 136 -13.56 7.98 -9.11
C VAL A 136 -14.47 8.69 -10.11
N VAL A 137 -13.96 9.75 -10.76
CA VAL A 137 -14.69 10.56 -11.73
C VAL A 137 -14.09 10.34 -13.13
N PRO A 138 -14.87 9.95 -14.14
CA PRO A 138 -14.36 9.81 -15.50
C PRO A 138 -13.98 11.17 -16.09
N GLN A 139 -12.76 11.27 -16.66
CA GLN A 139 -12.23 12.47 -17.30
C GLN A 139 -11.80 12.16 -18.73
N CYS A 140 -12.76 11.78 -19.57
CA CYS A 140 -12.48 11.43 -20.96
C CYS A 140 -13.61 11.78 -21.91
N TYR A 141 -13.22 11.96 -23.17
CA TYR A 141 -14.13 12.01 -24.30
C TYR A 141 -13.62 11.03 -25.37
N PRO A 142 -14.43 10.07 -25.85
CA PRO A 142 -15.82 9.81 -25.46
C PRO A 142 -15.95 9.28 -24.02
N PRO A 143 -17.16 9.31 -23.41
CA PRO A 143 -17.39 8.78 -22.07
C PRO A 143 -17.01 7.30 -21.96
N ILE A 144 -16.44 6.91 -20.82
CA ILE A 144 -16.15 5.50 -20.50
C ILE A 144 -17.46 4.72 -20.39
N ASN A 145 -17.58 3.62 -21.15
CA ASN A 145 -18.73 2.70 -21.11
C ASN A 145 -18.51 1.53 -20.14
N ALA A 146 -17.77 1.75 -19.04
CA ALA A 146 -17.50 0.75 -18.02
C ALA A 146 -18.10 1.18 -16.68
N ASP A 147 -18.79 0.28 -16.00
CA ASP A 147 -19.42 0.58 -14.71
C ASP A 147 -18.39 0.70 -13.57
N THR A 148 -17.28 -0.04 -13.68
CA THR A 148 -16.22 -0.09 -12.68
C THR A 148 -14.84 -0.03 -13.31
N ILE A 149 -13.86 0.49 -12.57
CA ILE A 149 -12.46 0.55 -12.97
C ILE A 149 -11.56 -0.11 -11.92
N PRO A 150 -10.55 -0.89 -12.33
CA PRO A 150 -9.60 -1.47 -11.40
C PRO A 150 -8.70 -0.39 -10.81
N ILE A 151 -8.79 -0.20 -9.49
CA ILE A 151 -7.93 0.70 -8.73
C ILE A 151 -7.05 -0.14 -7.81
N ASN A 152 -5.74 0.08 -7.88
CA ASN A 152 -4.79 -0.54 -6.95
C ASN A 152 -4.75 0.31 -5.69
N VAL A 153 -5.06 -0.29 -4.55
CA VAL A 153 -4.88 0.34 -3.24
C VAL A 153 -3.75 -0.39 -2.53
N SER A 154 -2.76 0.39 -2.09
CA SER A 154 -1.63 -0.10 -1.33
C SER A 154 -1.58 0.61 0.02
N VAL A 155 -1.37 -0.16 1.07
CA VAL A 155 -1.18 0.36 2.43
C VAL A 155 0.17 -0.12 2.92
N VAL A 156 1.02 0.83 3.31
CA VAL A 156 2.40 0.60 3.72
C VAL A 156 2.62 1.22 5.09
N ASN A 157 3.11 0.45 6.05
CA ASN A 157 3.59 0.95 7.33
C ASN A 157 4.89 1.73 7.14
N ILE A 158 4.91 2.96 7.62
CA ILE A 158 6.06 3.87 7.54
C ILE A 158 6.51 4.25 8.95
N LYS A 159 7.82 4.24 9.19
CA LYS A 159 8.45 4.78 10.40
C LYS A 159 9.48 5.82 9.96
N MET A 160 9.54 6.95 10.66
CA MET A 160 10.46 8.07 10.32
C MET A 160 10.43 8.46 8.82
N GLY A 161 9.27 8.36 8.16
CA GLY A 161 9.11 8.67 6.73
C GLY A 161 9.60 7.60 5.75
N ILE A 162 10.08 6.44 6.22
CA ILE A 162 10.59 5.34 5.40
C ILE A 162 9.70 4.09 5.60
N PRO A 163 9.32 3.37 4.51
CA PRO A 163 8.66 2.07 4.62
C PRO A 163 9.46 1.11 5.49
N VAL A 164 8.79 0.44 6.43
CA VAL A 164 9.47 -0.46 7.40
C VAL A 164 10.28 -1.55 6.71
N ASP A 165 9.78 -2.06 5.58
CA ASP A 165 10.45 -3.12 4.83
C ASP A 165 11.79 -2.67 4.22
N LEU A 166 11.97 -1.37 3.95
CA LEU A 166 13.20 -0.83 3.34
C LEU A 166 14.37 -0.77 4.33
N TYR A 167 14.12 -0.79 5.64
CA TYR A 167 15.21 -0.76 6.64
C TYR A 167 16.14 -1.96 6.53
N SER A 168 15.58 -3.15 6.28
CA SER A 168 16.37 -4.37 6.09
C SER A 168 17.33 -4.26 4.89
N VAL A 169 16.85 -3.66 3.80
CA VAL A 169 17.62 -3.43 2.58
C VAL A 169 18.73 -2.39 2.82
N VAL A 170 18.40 -1.29 3.50
CA VAL A 170 19.39 -0.24 3.82
C VAL A 170 20.49 -0.82 4.72
N PHE A 171 20.12 -1.57 5.75
CA PHE A 171 21.08 -2.21 6.65
C PHE A 171 21.98 -3.19 5.90
N TYR A 172 21.41 -4.02 5.01
CA TYR A 172 22.17 -4.93 4.16
C TYR A 172 23.19 -4.20 3.28
N ILE A 173 22.76 -3.11 2.61
CA ILE A 173 23.66 -2.30 1.76
C ILE A 173 24.82 -1.73 2.58
N LEU A 174 24.55 -1.20 3.78
CA LEU A 174 25.59 -0.66 4.66
C LEU A 174 26.59 -1.75 5.09
N LEU A 175 26.10 -2.95 5.41
CA LEU A 175 26.96 -4.07 5.81
C LEU A 175 27.87 -4.50 4.64
N VAL A 176 27.30 -4.67 3.44
CA VAL A 176 28.07 -5.03 2.24
C VAL A 176 29.11 -3.96 1.90
N LEU A 177 28.72 -2.67 1.92
CA LEU A 177 29.65 -1.57 1.68
C LEU A 177 30.77 -1.52 2.72
N GLY A 178 30.45 -1.76 4.00
CA GLY A 178 31.43 -1.85 5.08
C GLY A 178 32.41 -2.99 4.88
N ALA A 179 31.92 -4.18 4.56
CA ALA A 179 32.75 -5.36 4.28
C ALA A 179 33.65 -5.15 3.06
N VAL A 180 33.12 -4.61 1.96
CA VAL A 180 33.91 -4.29 0.77
C VAL A 180 34.97 -3.24 1.09
N SER A 181 34.61 -2.18 1.81
CA SER A 181 35.56 -1.13 2.19
C SER A 181 36.69 -1.68 3.06
N TYR A 182 36.36 -2.55 4.02
CA TYR A 182 37.33 -3.24 4.87
C TYR A 182 38.27 -4.14 4.05
N LEU A 183 37.73 -4.95 3.13
CA LEU A 183 38.52 -5.81 2.25
C LEU A 183 39.42 -5.02 1.30
N VAL A 184 38.94 -3.90 0.75
CA VAL A 184 39.74 -3.03 -0.13
C VAL A 184 40.89 -2.39 0.65
N GLN A 185 40.64 -1.92 1.88
CA GLN A 185 41.69 -1.36 2.73
C GLN A 185 42.72 -2.41 3.14
N HIS A 186 42.29 -3.62 3.49
CA HIS A 186 43.19 -4.61 4.07
C HIS A 186 43.90 -5.48 3.02
N SER A 187 43.25 -5.84 1.92
CA SER A 187 43.76 -6.82 0.94
C SER A 187 44.21 -6.20 -0.39
N ASN A 188 44.18 -4.87 -0.53
CA ASN A 188 44.47 -4.11 -1.75
C ASN A 188 44.41 -4.97 -3.02
N PRO A 189 43.20 -5.36 -3.48
CA PRO A 189 43.02 -6.39 -4.50
C PRO A 189 43.75 -6.06 -5.81
N TYR A 190 44.02 -4.77 -6.05
CA TYR A 190 44.85 -4.29 -7.15
C TYR A 190 46.31 -4.76 -7.08
N GLN A 191 46.90 -4.85 -5.89
CA GLN A 191 48.26 -5.40 -5.72
C GLN A 191 48.29 -6.91 -5.91
N LEU A 192 47.27 -7.64 -5.41
CA LEU A 192 47.15 -9.08 -5.64
C LEU A 192 46.98 -9.43 -7.12
N LEU A 193 46.15 -8.68 -7.86
CA LEU A 193 45.99 -8.84 -9.31
C LEU A 193 47.23 -8.44 -10.11
N LYS A 194 47.98 -7.42 -9.65
CA LYS A 194 49.23 -7.00 -10.28
C LYS A 194 50.35 -8.03 -10.12
N ASN A 195 50.39 -8.74 -8.99
CA ASN A 195 51.41 -9.75 -8.70
C ASN A 195 51.08 -11.15 -9.26
N ALA A 196 49.87 -11.35 -9.76
CA ALA A 196 49.42 -12.60 -10.40
C ALA A 196 49.68 -12.65 -11.92
N ARG A 197 50.33 -11.62 -12.48
CA ARG A 197 50.69 -11.51 -13.90
C ARG A 197 52.19 -11.45 -14.06
#